data_AF-A0A398CE63-F1
#
_entry.id   AF-A0A398CE63-F1
#
_cell.length_a   1.000
_cell.length_b   1.000
_cell.length_c   1.000
_cell.angle_alpha   90.00
_cell.angle_beta   90.00
_cell.angle_gamma   90.00
#
_symmetry.space_group_name_H-M   'P 1'
#
loop_
_entity.id
_entity.type
_entity.pdbx_description
1 polymer ?
#
loop_
_entity_poly.entity_id
_entity_poly.type
_entity_poly.pdbx_seq_one_letter_code
_entity_poly.pdbx_strand_id
1 'polypeptide(L)'
;MYDTAILIGRFQPVHNSHLALLRDALAAARQVVVVLGSAHAARSPRNPFTWQERAALLREALPEAERTRLRVLPVRDYYDEPRWARAVQAGVQELLAQQSGASSPHQICLVGHFKDTSSGYLRSFPAWPLRALPRQGDTDATALRDAYFGGQSASALAGQIPRAAVAFLDRFRETAEFTRLQTEWRALKQSHAAWAGAPYPPVFVTVDALLRACGHVLLVRRAHAPGQGLLALPGGFIDVTETLWQSCLRELAEETQCSLTAAELAAALQGVAVFDHPGRSQRGRTISHVHFFDVPGAALPPVHGGDDAAEALWVTVGDLPTLEAQFFDDHFHVLDHFLGLLPHAEAGT
;
A
#
# COMPACT_ATOMS: atom_id res chain seq x y z
N MET A 1 -17.00 23.48 -19.34
CA MET A 1 -16.56 23.28 -17.95
C MET A 1 -17.19 21.99 -17.47
N TYR A 2 -16.41 21.05 -16.95
CA TYR A 2 -16.91 19.76 -16.46
C TYR A 2 -17.65 19.93 -15.13
N ASP A 3 -18.46 18.97 -14.73
CA ASP A 3 -19.06 18.96 -13.39
C ASP A 3 -18.02 18.50 -12.36
N THR A 4 -17.30 17.42 -12.67
CA THR A 4 -16.31 16.83 -11.77
C THR A 4 -15.00 16.54 -12.51
N ALA A 5 -13.88 16.96 -11.96
CA ALA A 5 -12.56 16.49 -12.36
C ALA A 5 -12.06 15.43 -11.38
N ILE A 6 -11.48 14.34 -11.89
CA ILE A 6 -10.86 13.28 -11.10
C ILE A 6 -9.35 13.47 -11.14
N LEU A 7 -8.72 13.54 -9.97
CA LEU A 7 -7.27 13.58 -9.84
C LEU A 7 -6.80 12.41 -8.98
N ILE A 8 -5.98 11.53 -9.54
CA ILE A 8 -5.54 10.30 -8.87
C ILE A 8 -4.08 10.44 -8.46
N GLY A 9 -3.75 10.05 -7.23
CA GLY A 9 -2.36 10.04 -6.78
C GLY A 9 -2.15 9.49 -5.37
N ARG A 10 -0.87 9.24 -5.05
CA ARG A 10 -0.46 8.87 -3.69
C ARG A 10 -0.22 10.08 -2.79
N PHE A 11 0.32 11.18 -3.33
CA PHE A 11 0.60 12.42 -2.57
C PHE A 11 1.48 12.20 -1.32
N GLN A 12 2.63 11.55 -1.49
CA GLN A 12 3.56 11.15 -0.41
C GLN A 12 4.94 11.82 -0.55
N PRO A 13 5.15 13.08 -0.13
CA PRO A 13 4.16 14.05 0.38
C PRO A 13 3.38 14.77 -0.73
N VAL A 14 2.42 15.61 -0.34
CA VAL A 14 1.86 16.65 -1.21
C VAL A 14 2.99 17.62 -1.60
N HIS A 15 3.09 17.96 -2.88
CA HIS A 15 4.15 18.83 -3.40
C HIS A 15 3.62 19.76 -4.49
N ASN A 16 4.40 20.75 -4.91
CA ASN A 16 3.93 21.85 -5.75
C ASN A 16 3.42 21.39 -7.13
N SER A 17 4.04 20.37 -7.74
CA SER A 17 3.50 19.79 -8.98
C SER A 17 2.11 19.14 -8.79
N HIS A 18 1.82 18.54 -7.63
CA HIS A 18 0.47 18.03 -7.34
C HIS A 18 -0.54 19.18 -7.25
N LEU A 19 -0.15 20.31 -6.63
CA LEU A 19 -1.02 21.47 -6.53
C LEU A 19 -1.28 22.14 -7.87
N ALA A 20 -0.31 22.10 -8.80
CA ALA A 20 -0.53 22.57 -10.16
C ALA A 20 -1.63 21.74 -10.87
N LEU A 21 -1.59 20.40 -10.75
CA LEU A 21 -2.64 19.52 -11.28
C LEU A 21 -3.99 19.77 -10.60
N LEU A 22 -4.01 19.95 -9.28
CA LEU A 22 -5.23 20.20 -8.52
C LEU A 22 -5.87 21.55 -8.90
N ARG A 23 -5.06 22.60 -9.07
CA ARG A 23 -5.54 23.92 -9.54
C ARG A 23 -6.10 23.85 -10.95
N ASP A 24 -5.46 23.11 -11.84
CA ASP A 24 -5.99 22.91 -13.19
C ASP A 24 -7.32 22.14 -13.18
N ALA A 25 -7.44 21.11 -12.34
CA ALA A 25 -8.69 20.40 -12.12
C ALA A 25 -9.81 21.32 -11.59
N LEU A 26 -9.50 22.19 -10.63
CA LEU A 26 -10.43 23.21 -10.11
C LEU A 26 -10.78 24.28 -11.15
N ALA A 27 -9.91 24.57 -12.11
CA ALA A 27 -10.24 25.47 -13.22
C ALA A 27 -11.13 24.78 -14.27
N ALA A 28 -10.95 23.48 -14.50
CA ALA A 28 -11.66 22.72 -15.52
C ALA A 28 -13.07 22.27 -15.10
N ALA A 29 -13.32 22.11 -13.79
CA ALA A 29 -14.56 21.53 -13.27
C ALA A 29 -15.16 22.28 -12.06
N ARG A 30 -16.46 22.10 -11.83
CA ARG A 30 -17.15 22.69 -10.66
C ARG A 30 -16.61 22.15 -9.33
N GLN A 31 -16.28 20.87 -9.27
CA GLN A 31 -15.63 20.22 -8.13
C GLN A 31 -14.52 19.27 -8.58
N VAL A 32 -13.65 18.89 -7.64
CA VAL A 32 -12.60 17.89 -7.85
C VAL A 32 -12.77 16.76 -6.86
N VAL A 33 -12.74 15.52 -7.35
CA VAL A 33 -12.56 14.32 -6.52
C VAL A 33 -11.09 13.91 -6.62
N VAL A 34 -10.38 14.00 -5.50
CA VAL A 34 -9.03 13.47 -5.38
C VAL A 34 -9.10 12.03 -4.89
N VAL A 35 -8.66 11.10 -5.74
CA VAL A 35 -8.51 9.69 -5.39
C VAL A 35 -7.17 9.49 -4.72
N LEU A 36 -7.19 9.19 -3.42
CA LEU A 36 -5.99 8.92 -2.63
C LEU A 36 -5.69 7.43 -2.68
N GLY A 37 -4.74 7.05 -3.53
CA GLY A 37 -4.25 5.67 -3.62
C GLY A 37 -3.47 5.23 -2.38
N SER A 38 -3.27 3.92 -2.23
CA SER A 38 -2.66 3.28 -1.05
C SER A 38 -3.24 3.81 0.27
N ALA A 39 -4.56 4.03 0.32
CA ALA A 39 -5.20 4.69 1.46
C ALA A 39 -5.07 3.91 2.77
N HIS A 40 -5.19 2.60 2.69
CA HIS A 40 -5.27 1.70 3.84
C HIS A 40 -3.95 0.97 4.11
N ALA A 41 -2.89 1.27 3.37
CA ALA A 41 -1.58 0.66 3.57
C ALA A 41 -0.95 1.09 4.90
N ALA A 42 -0.20 0.18 5.53
CA ALA A 42 0.64 0.51 6.66
C ALA A 42 1.67 1.60 6.31
N ARG A 43 2.05 2.42 7.29
CA ARG A 43 3.07 3.46 7.08
C ARG A 43 4.43 2.84 6.77
N SER A 44 5.05 3.31 5.70
CA SER A 44 6.37 2.89 5.26
C SER A 44 7.17 4.07 4.66
N PRO A 45 8.50 3.99 4.46
CA PRO A 45 9.27 5.07 3.82
C PRO A 45 8.75 5.48 2.43
N ARG A 46 8.06 4.59 1.72
CA ARG A 46 7.37 4.89 0.45
C ARG A 46 6.00 5.55 0.65
N ASN A 47 5.26 5.16 1.68
CA ASN A 47 3.93 5.69 2.03
C ASN A 47 3.90 6.16 3.50
N PRO A 48 4.60 7.25 3.84
CA PRO A 48 4.78 7.64 5.24
C PRO A 48 3.52 8.25 5.88
N PHE A 49 2.59 8.80 5.09
CA PHE A 49 1.43 9.54 5.59
C PHE A 49 0.11 8.82 5.30
N THR A 50 -0.82 8.86 6.25
CA THR A 50 -2.18 8.32 6.11
C THR A 50 -2.97 9.08 5.05
N TRP A 51 -4.08 8.51 4.57
CA TRP A 51 -4.94 9.24 3.62
C TRP A 51 -5.59 10.47 4.26
N GLN A 52 -5.87 10.44 5.56
CA GLN A 52 -6.44 11.57 6.31
C GLN A 52 -5.46 12.74 6.37
N GLU A 53 -4.18 12.47 6.69
CA GLU A 53 -3.12 13.50 6.69
C GLU A 53 -2.93 14.09 5.29
N ARG A 54 -2.89 13.25 4.26
CA ARG A 54 -2.77 13.70 2.87
C ARG A 54 -3.97 14.55 2.43
N ALA A 55 -5.18 14.15 2.81
CA ALA A 55 -6.41 14.90 2.55
C ALA A 55 -6.39 16.26 3.23
N ALA A 56 -5.96 16.33 4.49
CA ALA A 56 -5.82 17.58 5.23
C ALA A 56 -4.80 18.51 4.54
N LEU A 57 -3.63 18.00 4.16
CA LEU A 57 -2.60 18.76 3.46
C LEU A 57 -3.07 19.32 2.12
N LEU A 58 -3.80 18.52 1.34
CA LEU A 58 -4.38 18.99 0.06
C LEU A 58 -5.39 20.11 0.29
N ARG A 59 -6.27 20.00 1.30
CA ARG A 59 -7.25 21.04 1.64
C ARG A 59 -6.59 22.30 2.16
N GLU A 60 -5.62 22.19 3.06
CA GLU A 60 -4.91 23.33 3.63
C GLU A 60 -4.09 24.09 2.59
N ALA A 61 -3.61 23.40 1.55
CA ALA A 61 -2.90 24.00 0.44
C ALA A 61 -3.79 24.82 -0.53
N LEU A 62 -5.12 24.70 -0.41
CA LEU A 62 -6.08 25.46 -1.20
C LEU A 62 -6.56 26.73 -0.48
N PRO A 63 -6.87 27.81 -1.24
CA PRO A 63 -7.62 28.96 -0.73
C PRO A 63 -8.93 28.51 -0.09
N GLU A 64 -9.36 29.19 0.97
CA GLU A 64 -10.55 28.83 1.75
C GLU A 64 -11.81 28.64 0.88
N ALA A 65 -12.01 29.54 -0.09
CA ALA A 65 -13.14 29.50 -1.02
C ALA A 65 -13.16 28.25 -1.93
N GLU A 66 -12.03 27.56 -2.12
CA GLU A 66 -11.94 26.37 -2.97
C GLU A 66 -12.02 25.06 -2.17
N ARG A 67 -11.86 25.09 -0.84
CA ARG A 67 -11.80 23.88 -0.01
C ARG A 67 -13.07 23.05 -0.07
N THR A 68 -14.23 23.69 -0.19
CA THR A 68 -15.54 23.03 -0.30
C THR A 68 -15.73 22.30 -1.63
N ARG A 69 -14.94 22.65 -2.65
CA ARG A 69 -14.95 22.03 -3.99
C ARG A 69 -14.04 20.80 -4.07
N LEU A 70 -13.25 20.51 -3.03
CA LEU A 70 -12.36 19.36 -2.96
C LEU A 70 -12.99 18.22 -2.15
N ARG A 71 -13.27 17.11 -2.83
CA ARG A 71 -13.69 15.84 -2.24
C ARG A 71 -12.56 14.83 -2.30
N VAL A 72 -12.56 13.90 -1.35
CA VAL A 72 -11.52 12.89 -1.22
C VAL A 72 -12.16 11.52 -1.27
N LEU A 73 -11.62 10.65 -2.13
CA LEU A 73 -11.97 9.24 -2.22
C LEU A 73 -10.74 8.40 -1.84
N PRO A 74 -10.67 7.85 -0.62
CA PRO A 74 -9.60 6.92 -0.27
C PRO A 74 -9.80 5.59 -0.99
N VAL A 75 -8.77 5.08 -1.66
CA VAL A 75 -8.80 3.81 -2.39
C VAL A 75 -7.61 2.95 -1.96
N ARG A 76 -7.89 1.69 -1.62
CA ARG A 76 -6.88 0.67 -1.31
C ARG A 76 -6.18 0.18 -2.57
N ASP A 77 -5.06 -0.51 -2.38
CA ASP A 77 -4.41 -1.23 -3.46
C ASP A 77 -5.16 -2.54 -3.74
N TYR A 78 -5.06 -3.08 -4.96
CA TYR A 78 -5.69 -4.38 -5.31
C TYR A 78 -4.75 -5.33 -6.05
N TYR A 79 -3.57 -4.85 -6.47
CA TYR A 79 -2.57 -5.56 -7.31
C TYR A 79 -3.15 -6.27 -8.57
N ASP A 80 -4.39 -5.93 -8.92
CA ASP A 80 -5.16 -6.26 -10.12
C ASP A 80 -5.71 -4.92 -10.63
N GLU A 81 -5.19 -4.45 -11.76
CA GLU A 81 -5.53 -3.13 -12.31
C GLU A 81 -7.01 -3.02 -12.69
N PRO A 82 -7.63 -3.99 -13.38
CA PRO A 82 -9.08 -3.99 -13.61
C PRO A 82 -9.92 -3.90 -12.32
N ARG A 83 -9.57 -4.66 -11.28
CA ARG A 83 -10.28 -4.62 -9.98
C ARG A 83 -10.12 -3.25 -9.31
N TRP A 84 -8.92 -2.68 -9.34
CA TRP A 84 -8.66 -1.34 -8.84
C TRP A 84 -9.47 -0.27 -9.59
N ALA A 85 -9.49 -0.33 -10.93
CA ALA A 85 -10.22 0.64 -11.75
C ALA A 85 -11.74 0.60 -11.47
N ARG A 86 -12.31 -0.60 -11.31
CA ARG A 86 -13.72 -0.76 -10.90
C ARG A 86 -13.98 -0.16 -9.53
N ALA A 87 -13.10 -0.38 -8.56
CA ALA A 87 -13.24 0.21 -7.22
C ALA A 87 -13.20 1.74 -7.26
N VAL A 88 -12.32 2.33 -8.08
CA VAL A 88 -12.28 3.79 -8.29
C VAL A 88 -13.58 4.28 -8.92
N GLN A 89 -14.07 3.64 -9.98
CA GLN A 89 -15.30 4.01 -10.66
C GLN A 89 -16.52 3.94 -9.72
N ALA A 90 -16.68 2.82 -9.02
CA ALA A 90 -17.77 2.63 -8.05
C ALA A 90 -17.72 3.67 -6.94
N GLY A 91 -16.53 3.92 -6.37
CA GLY A 91 -16.36 4.93 -5.33
C GLY A 91 -16.65 6.36 -5.81
N VAL A 92 -16.28 6.71 -7.05
CA VAL A 92 -16.64 8.00 -7.64
C VAL A 92 -18.15 8.10 -7.84
N GLN A 93 -18.80 7.05 -8.35
CA GLN A 93 -20.25 7.03 -8.58
C GLN A 93 -21.02 7.18 -7.27
N GLU A 94 -20.68 6.40 -6.24
CA GLU A 94 -21.31 6.49 -4.92
C GLU A 94 -21.15 7.89 -4.32
N LEU A 95 -19.92 8.42 -4.38
CA LEU A 95 -19.60 9.74 -3.86
C LEU A 95 -20.45 10.83 -4.55
N LEU A 96 -20.64 10.75 -5.88
CA LEU A 96 -21.48 11.70 -6.63
C LEU A 96 -22.98 11.49 -6.39
N ALA A 97 -23.46 10.24 -6.26
CA ALA A 97 -24.86 9.93 -5.97
C ALA A 97 -25.34 10.50 -4.63
N GLN A 98 -24.45 10.58 -3.63
CA GLN A 98 -24.75 11.21 -2.34
C GLN A 98 -24.99 12.74 -2.44
N GLN A 99 -24.58 13.40 -3.52
CA GLN A 99 -24.75 14.85 -3.70
C GLN A 99 -26.02 15.21 -4.47
N SER A 100 -26.26 14.46 -5.53
CA SER A 100 -27.30 14.76 -6.50
C SER A 100 -28.41 13.75 -6.25
N GLY A 101 -29.44 14.15 -5.51
CA GLY A 101 -30.69 13.39 -5.50
C GLY A 101 -31.04 13.04 -6.95
N ALA A 102 -31.13 11.73 -7.22
CA ALA A 102 -31.18 11.05 -8.52
C ALA A 102 -31.20 11.90 -9.83
N SER A 103 -30.30 11.50 -10.75
CA SER A 103 -30.50 11.50 -12.21
C SER A 103 -30.19 12.77 -13.01
N SER A 104 -28.91 13.15 -13.06
CA SER A 104 -28.36 13.84 -14.24
C SER A 104 -26.97 13.28 -14.57
N PRO A 105 -26.63 13.06 -15.85
CA PRO A 105 -25.30 12.57 -16.22
C PRO A 105 -24.24 13.62 -15.85
N HIS A 106 -23.35 13.28 -14.92
CA HIS A 106 -22.23 14.12 -14.54
C HIS A 106 -21.18 14.13 -15.66
N GLN A 107 -20.82 15.32 -16.17
CA GLN A 107 -19.67 15.44 -17.06
C GLN A 107 -18.38 15.31 -16.25
N ILE A 108 -17.71 14.16 -16.38
CA ILE A 108 -16.48 13.83 -15.66
C ILE A 108 -15.27 13.95 -16.61
N CYS A 109 -14.17 14.52 -16.13
CA CYS A 109 -12.86 14.42 -16.79
C CYS A 109 -11.79 13.86 -15.85
N LEU A 110 -10.75 13.27 -16.42
CA LEU A 110 -9.58 12.80 -15.70
C LEU A 110 -8.45 13.83 -15.88
N VAL A 111 -7.81 14.23 -14.79
CA VAL A 111 -6.66 15.15 -14.81
C VAL A 111 -5.42 14.37 -14.39
N GLY A 112 -4.38 14.39 -15.23
CA GLY A 112 -3.18 13.63 -14.96
C GLY A 112 -2.06 13.86 -15.97
N HIS A 113 -0.97 13.15 -15.77
CA HIS A 113 0.20 13.15 -16.64
C HIS A 113 0.78 11.74 -16.72
N PHE A 114 1.14 11.28 -17.92
CA PHE A 114 1.88 10.03 -18.09
C PHE A 114 3.35 10.26 -17.71
N LYS A 115 3.70 9.98 -16.45
CA LYS A 115 5.06 10.24 -15.92
C LYS A 115 6.05 9.11 -16.23
N ASP A 116 5.58 7.86 -16.19
CA ASP A 116 6.36 6.61 -16.32
C ASP A 116 5.40 5.40 -16.47
N THR A 117 5.91 4.16 -16.36
CA THR A 117 5.10 2.93 -16.36
C THR A 117 4.03 2.91 -15.26
N SER A 118 4.24 3.60 -14.13
CA SER A 118 3.28 3.69 -13.02
C SER A 118 2.09 4.61 -13.30
N SER A 119 2.06 5.30 -14.45
CA SER A 119 0.92 6.11 -14.90
C SER A 119 0.04 5.38 -15.93
N GLY A 120 0.33 4.11 -16.23
CA GLY A 120 -0.43 3.28 -17.19
C GLY A 120 -1.93 3.18 -16.83
N TYR A 121 -2.24 3.21 -15.54
CA TYR A 121 -3.61 3.11 -15.00
C TYR A 121 -4.58 4.17 -15.53
N LEU A 122 -4.10 5.32 -16.01
CA LEU A 122 -4.97 6.35 -16.59
C LEU A 122 -5.73 5.83 -17.83
N ARG A 123 -5.20 4.78 -18.49
CA ARG A 123 -5.84 4.12 -19.64
C ARG A 123 -7.04 3.25 -19.23
N SER A 124 -7.14 2.89 -17.95
CA SER A 124 -8.23 2.07 -17.42
C SER A 124 -9.54 2.86 -17.20
N PHE A 125 -9.59 4.14 -17.59
CA PHE A 125 -10.78 4.99 -17.51
C PHE A 125 -11.18 5.58 -18.87
N PRO A 126 -11.48 4.75 -19.90
CA PRO A 126 -11.77 5.25 -21.25
C PRO A 126 -13.02 6.14 -21.33
N ALA A 127 -13.95 6.03 -20.36
CA ALA A 127 -15.15 6.84 -20.28
C ALA A 127 -14.90 8.29 -19.81
N TRP A 128 -13.72 8.59 -19.24
CA TRP A 128 -13.39 9.92 -18.73
C TRP A 128 -12.33 10.57 -19.62
N PRO A 129 -12.66 11.64 -20.36
CA PRO A 129 -11.69 12.35 -21.18
C PRO A 129 -10.47 12.77 -20.36
N LEU A 130 -9.28 12.37 -20.81
CA LEU A 130 -8.02 12.73 -20.16
C LEU A 130 -7.59 14.14 -20.57
N ARG A 131 -7.53 15.03 -19.58
CA ARG A 131 -6.89 16.34 -19.70
C ARG A 131 -5.42 16.18 -19.27
N ALA A 132 -4.58 15.86 -20.25
CA ALA A 132 -3.16 15.69 -20.04
C ALA A 132 -2.47 17.05 -19.84
N LEU A 133 -1.77 17.22 -18.73
CA LEU A 133 -0.96 18.40 -18.47
C LEU A 133 0.52 18.06 -18.70
N PRO A 134 1.31 18.98 -19.27
CA PRO A 134 2.76 18.82 -19.30
C PRO A 134 3.27 18.77 -17.86
N ARG A 135 4.35 18.02 -17.64
CA ARG A 135 4.97 17.93 -16.31
C ARG A 135 5.34 19.34 -15.85
N GLN A 136 4.81 19.73 -14.69
CA GLN A 136 5.09 21.03 -14.07
C GLN A 136 6.22 20.85 -13.05
N GLY A 137 7.43 21.26 -13.44
CA GLY A 137 8.63 21.20 -12.62
C GLY A 137 9.24 19.81 -12.44
N ASP A 138 10.41 19.77 -11.81
CA ASP A 138 11.22 18.55 -11.65
C ASP A 138 10.99 17.83 -10.32
N THR A 139 10.04 18.29 -9.50
CA THR A 139 9.80 17.74 -8.17
C THR A 139 9.50 16.23 -8.23
N ASP A 140 10.34 15.46 -7.54
CA ASP A 140 10.21 14.02 -7.42
C ASP A 140 9.91 13.62 -5.98
N ALA A 141 8.79 12.91 -5.77
CA ALA A 141 8.37 12.50 -4.45
C ALA A 141 9.39 11.55 -3.78
N THR A 142 10.09 10.71 -4.54
CA THR A 142 11.15 9.84 -3.99
C THR A 142 12.34 10.68 -3.54
N ALA A 143 12.80 11.64 -4.35
CA ALA A 143 13.88 12.54 -3.94
C ALA A 143 13.51 13.37 -2.69
N LEU A 144 12.26 13.85 -2.60
CA LEU A 144 11.77 14.55 -1.41
C LEU A 144 11.79 13.69 -0.15
N ARG A 145 11.32 12.44 -0.23
CA ARG A 145 11.35 11.51 0.92
C ARG A 145 12.78 11.15 1.30
N ASP A 146 13.65 10.91 0.34
CA ASP A 146 15.07 10.63 0.57
C ASP A 146 15.78 11.79 1.26
N ALA A 147 15.54 13.02 0.82
CA ALA A 147 16.06 14.22 1.46
C ALA A 147 15.54 14.37 2.91
N TYR A 148 14.23 14.22 3.10
CA TYR A 148 13.58 14.38 4.40
C TYR A 148 14.06 13.33 5.42
N PHE A 149 14.01 12.04 5.07
CA PHE A 149 14.51 10.96 5.93
C PHE A 149 16.04 10.95 6.06
N GLY A 150 16.75 11.44 5.04
CA GLY A 150 18.20 11.68 5.07
C GLY A 150 18.65 12.79 6.02
N GLY A 151 17.71 13.55 6.60
CA GLY A 151 17.98 14.54 7.65
C GLY A 151 17.78 15.98 7.23
N GLN A 152 17.46 16.26 5.97
CA GLN A 152 17.19 17.63 5.51
C GLN A 152 15.91 18.17 6.19
N SER A 153 15.96 19.43 6.66
CA SER A 153 14.80 20.09 7.30
C SER A 153 13.66 20.32 6.31
N ALA A 154 12.41 20.43 6.80
CA ALA A 154 11.28 20.73 5.92
C ALA A 154 11.40 22.13 5.30
N SER A 155 12.02 23.09 6.01
CA SER A 155 12.29 24.44 5.51
C SER A 155 13.16 24.45 4.26
N ALA A 156 14.15 23.55 4.16
CA ALA A 156 14.99 23.42 2.98
C ALA A 156 14.23 22.81 1.78
N LEU A 157 13.07 22.18 2.01
CA LEU A 157 12.19 21.66 0.97
C LEU A 157 11.09 22.66 0.55
N ALA A 158 10.98 23.82 1.21
CA ALA A 158 9.86 24.76 1.04
C ALA A 158 9.64 25.28 -0.39
N GLY A 159 10.65 25.24 -1.26
CA GLY A 159 10.50 25.57 -2.69
C GLY A 159 9.77 24.49 -3.51
N GLN A 160 9.69 23.26 -2.99
CA GLN A 160 9.15 22.10 -3.70
C GLN A 160 7.81 21.63 -3.13
N ILE A 161 7.50 21.98 -1.88
CA ILE A 161 6.27 21.58 -1.19
C ILE A 161 5.50 22.80 -0.68
N PRO A 162 4.17 22.73 -0.50
CA PRO A 162 3.41 23.85 0.02
C PRO A 162 3.75 24.16 1.48
N ARG A 163 3.50 25.40 1.91
CA ARG A 163 3.72 25.85 3.29
C ARG A 163 3.04 24.96 4.35
N ALA A 164 1.82 24.49 4.06
CA ALA A 164 1.11 23.55 4.94
C ALA A 164 1.88 22.23 5.12
N ALA A 165 2.45 21.70 4.03
CA ALA A 165 3.28 20.49 4.08
C ALA A 165 4.60 20.74 4.83
N VAL A 166 5.25 21.90 4.68
CA VAL A 166 6.43 22.25 5.49
C VAL A 166 6.12 22.16 6.98
N ALA A 167 5.08 22.86 7.43
CA ALA A 167 4.69 22.90 8.83
C ALA A 167 4.28 21.52 9.37
N PHE A 168 3.60 20.71 8.55
CA PHE A 168 3.26 19.33 8.90
C PHE A 168 4.51 18.45 9.02
N LEU A 169 5.45 18.52 8.08
CA LEU A 169 6.68 17.73 8.11
C LEU A 169 7.58 18.11 9.29
N ASP A 170 7.61 19.37 9.70
CA ASP A 170 8.32 19.78 10.92
C ASP A 170 7.69 19.14 12.16
N ARG A 171 6.34 19.14 12.29
CA ARG A 171 5.66 18.45 13.40
C ARG A 171 5.81 16.94 13.35
N PHE A 172 5.71 16.34 12.17
CA PHE A 172 5.80 14.89 11.99
C PHE A 172 7.18 14.36 12.39
N ARG A 173 8.25 15.16 12.19
CA ARG A 173 9.61 14.80 12.56
C ARG A 173 9.78 14.50 14.06
N GLU A 174 8.95 15.10 14.90
CA GLU A 174 8.97 14.94 16.36
C GLU A 174 8.19 13.71 16.85
N THR A 175 7.62 12.91 15.93
CA THR A 175 6.80 11.74 16.28
C THR A 175 7.63 10.45 16.35
N ALA A 176 7.16 9.48 17.14
CA ALA A 176 7.75 8.14 17.19
C ALA A 176 7.66 7.43 15.82
N GLU A 177 6.61 7.70 15.06
CA GLU A 177 6.41 7.20 13.70
C GLU A 177 7.52 7.67 12.77
N PHE A 178 7.94 8.95 12.84
CA PHE A 178 9.06 9.43 12.04
C PHE A 178 10.36 8.69 12.40
N THR A 179 10.66 8.53 13.69
CA THR A 179 11.86 7.78 14.13
C THR A 179 11.86 6.36 13.58
N ARG A 180 10.73 5.65 13.70
CA ARG A 180 10.57 4.29 13.15
C ARG A 180 10.80 4.25 11.64
N LEU A 181 10.14 5.14 10.90
CA LEU A 181 10.25 5.22 9.45
C LEU A 181 11.66 5.62 8.98
N GLN A 182 12.34 6.50 9.71
CA GLN A 182 13.71 6.89 9.38
C GLN A 182 14.68 5.73 9.60
N THR A 183 14.52 4.96 10.69
CA THR A 183 15.30 3.73 10.92
C THR A 183 15.08 2.72 9.80
N GLU A 184 13.83 2.47 9.42
CA GLU A 184 13.49 1.59 8.29
C GLU A 184 14.08 2.10 6.97
N TRP A 185 13.98 3.40 6.69
CA TRP A 185 14.57 4.00 5.49
C TRP A 185 16.10 3.80 5.44
N ARG A 186 16.80 3.98 6.57
CA ARG A 186 18.26 3.75 6.65
C ARG A 186 18.61 2.29 6.38
N ALA A 187 17.87 1.35 6.97
CA ALA A 187 18.06 -0.09 6.75
C ALA A 187 17.87 -0.46 5.26
N LEU A 188 16.82 0.06 4.62
CA LEU A 188 16.57 -0.14 3.19
C LEU A 188 17.69 0.44 2.32
N LYS A 189 18.17 1.65 2.61
CA LYS A 189 19.29 2.27 1.88
C LYS A 189 20.58 1.45 2.02
N GLN A 190 20.88 0.96 3.22
CA GLN A 190 22.03 0.10 3.47
C GLN A 190 21.90 -1.23 2.70
N SER A 191 20.73 -1.86 2.74
CA SER A 191 20.48 -3.10 1.99
C SER A 191 20.65 -2.89 0.49
N HIS A 192 20.09 -1.82 -0.09
CA HIS A 192 20.27 -1.52 -1.52
C HIS A 192 21.73 -1.26 -1.88
N ALA A 193 22.47 -0.56 -1.03
CA ALA A 193 23.90 -0.30 -1.25
C ALA A 193 24.72 -1.60 -1.26
N ALA A 194 24.37 -2.59 -0.43
CA ALA A 194 25.05 -3.89 -0.41
C ALA A 194 24.92 -4.66 -1.74
N TRP A 195 23.85 -4.41 -2.50
CA TRP A 195 23.61 -5.04 -3.81
C TRP A 195 24.13 -4.22 -5.00
N ALA A 196 24.70 -3.03 -4.77
CA ALA A 196 25.11 -2.14 -5.86
C ALA A 196 26.23 -2.72 -6.76
N GLY A 197 27.00 -3.67 -6.24
CA GLY A 197 28.07 -4.36 -6.98
C GLY A 197 27.61 -5.60 -7.77
N ALA A 198 26.33 -5.97 -7.71
CA ALA A 198 25.84 -7.14 -8.44
C ALA A 198 25.85 -6.90 -9.97
N PRO A 199 26.19 -7.93 -10.79
CA PRO A 199 26.24 -7.78 -12.25
C PRO A 199 24.88 -7.50 -12.89
N TYR A 200 23.78 -7.86 -12.20
CA TYR A 200 22.41 -7.58 -12.59
C TYR A 200 21.62 -7.15 -11.36
N PRO A 201 20.53 -6.36 -11.51
CA PRO A 201 19.63 -6.05 -10.41
C PRO A 201 19.11 -7.35 -9.75
N PRO A 202 19.22 -7.49 -8.42
CA PRO A 202 18.84 -8.72 -7.74
C PRO A 202 17.31 -8.94 -7.79
N VAL A 203 16.92 -10.20 -7.88
CA VAL A 203 15.56 -10.68 -7.68
C VAL A 203 15.57 -11.55 -6.44
N PHE A 204 14.78 -11.15 -5.45
CA PHE A 204 14.63 -11.84 -4.19
C PHE A 204 13.46 -12.83 -4.27
N VAL A 205 13.66 -14.02 -3.72
CA VAL A 205 12.64 -15.06 -3.62
C VAL A 205 12.38 -15.35 -2.15
N THR A 206 11.11 -15.26 -1.77
CA THR A 206 10.62 -15.54 -0.42
C THR A 206 9.53 -16.59 -0.44
N VAL A 207 9.27 -17.17 0.71
CA VAL A 207 8.16 -18.09 0.96
C VAL A 207 7.37 -17.58 2.15
N ASP A 208 6.05 -17.78 2.13
CA ASP A 208 5.17 -17.46 3.25
C ASP A 208 4.21 -18.64 3.50
N ALA A 209 3.86 -18.88 4.76
CA ALA A 209 2.87 -19.86 5.17
C ALA A 209 1.57 -19.17 5.60
N LEU A 210 0.49 -19.35 4.84
CA LEU A 210 -0.86 -19.01 5.30
C LEU A 210 -1.42 -20.24 6.01
N LEU A 211 -1.29 -20.28 7.34
CA LEU A 211 -1.83 -21.36 8.16
C LEU A 211 -3.19 -20.95 8.76
N ARG A 212 -4.26 -21.62 8.33
CA ARG A 212 -5.60 -21.47 8.87
C ARG A 212 -5.96 -22.66 9.76
N ALA A 213 -6.55 -22.37 10.92
CA ALA A 213 -7.12 -23.38 11.80
C ALA A 213 -8.28 -22.78 12.59
N CYS A 214 -9.37 -23.54 12.80
CA CYS A 214 -10.52 -23.11 13.61
C CYS A 214 -11.04 -21.69 13.30
N GLY A 215 -11.08 -21.29 12.02
CA GLY A 215 -11.52 -19.95 11.61
C GLY A 215 -10.55 -18.80 11.94
N HIS A 216 -9.30 -19.12 12.30
CA HIS A 216 -8.23 -18.15 12.55
C HIS A 216 -7.09 -18.36 11.56
N VAL A 217 -6.27 -17.33 11.39
CA VAL A 217 -5.02 -17.36 10.65
C VAL A 217 -3.86 -17.09 11.62
N LEU A 218 -2.79 -17.87 11.49
CA LEU A 218 -1.55 -17.65 12.20
C LEU A 218 -0.79 -16.49 11.55
N LEU A 219 -0.46 -15.48 12.35
CA LEU A 219 0.33 -14.33 11.95
C LEU A 219 1.52 -14.17 12.88
N VAL A 220 2.51 -13.42 12.42
CA VAL A 220 3.65 -12.97 13.22
C VAL A 220 3.69 -11.45 13.29
N ARG A 221 4.25 -10.92 14.37
CA ARG A 221 4.63 -9.51 14.47
C ARG A 221 6.12 -9.39 14.18
N ARG A 222 6.47 -8.68 13.11
CA ARG A 222 7.87 -8.55 12.67
C ARG A 222 8.72 -7.84 13.73
N ALA A 223 9.83 -8.45 14.14
CA ALA A 223 10.74 -7.86 15.14
C ALA A 223 11.68 -6.80 14.53
N HIS A 224 11.97 -6.92 13.22
CA HIS A 224 13.01 -6.14 12.55
C HIS A 224 12.49 -5.37 11.32
N ALA A 225 13.26 -4.36 10.93
CA ALA A 225 13.02 -3.61 9.71
C ALA A 225 13.33 -4.45 8.46
N PRO A 226 12.61 -4.24 7.34
CA PRO A 226 11.47 -3.33 7.19
C PRO A 226 10.19 -3.91 7.81
N GLY A 227 9.24 -3.02 8.15
CA GLY A 227 7.94 -3.41 8.69
C GLY A 227 7.93 -3.80 10.16
N GLN A 228 8.90 -3.33 10.95
CA GLN A 228 8.96 -3.63 12.38
C GLN A 228 7.63 -3.27 13.07
N GLY A 229 7.08 -4.22 13.82
CA GLY A 229 5.82 -4.12 14.56
C GLY A 229 4.57 -4.44 13.74
N LEU A 230 4.68 -4.58 12.41
CA LEU A 230 3.58 -4.94 11.53
C LEU A 230 3.28 -6.44 11.59
N LEU A 231 2.03 -6.78 11.27
CA LEU A 231 1.57 -8.15 11.08
C LEU A 231 2.07 -8.67 9.72
N ALA A 232 2.50 -9.92 9.70
CA ALA A 232 2.86 -10.64 8.49
C ALA A 232 2.44 -12.10 8.58
N LEU A 233 2.45 -12.77 7.44
CA LEU A 233 2.45 -14.23 7.40
C LEU A 233 3.83 -14.70 7.87
N PRO A 234 3.92 -15.85 8.56
CA PRO A 234 5.21 -16.47 8.82
C PRO A 234 5.94 -16.74 7.51
N GLY A 235 7.18 -16.27 7.35
CA GLY A 235 7.85 -16.33 6.07
C GLY A 235 9.14 -15.54 5.95
N GLY A 236 9.99 -15.97 5.03
CA GLY A 236 11.33 -15.43 4.86
C GLY A 236 11.96 -15.81 3.53
N PHE A 237 13.27 -15.65 3.45
CA PHE A 237 14.02 -15.95 2.24
C PHE A 237 14.21 -17.46 2.07
N ILE A 238 14.26 -17.90 0.82
CA ILE A 238 14.66 -19.28 0.55
C ILE A 238 16.15 -19.48 0.84
N ASP A 239 16.51 -20.69 1.26
CA ASP A 239 17.91 -21.12 1.27
C ASP A 239 18.29 -21.70 -0.10
N VAL A 240 19.56 -21.56 -0.50
CA VAL A 240 20.06 -22.04 -1.80
C VAL A 240 20.07 -23.56 -1.93
N THR A 241 19.95 -24.28 -0.81
CA THR A 241 19.93 -25.75 -0.75
C THR A 241 18.54 -26.34 -0.51
N GLU A 242 17.53 -25.48 -0.36
CA GLU A 242 16.16 -25.88 -0.03
C GLU A 242 15.20 -25.72 -1.23
N THR A 243 14.20 -26.59 -1.28
CA THR A 243 13.00 -26.37 -2.10
C THR A 243 12.10 -25.31 -1.46
N LEU A 244 11.21 -24.70 -2.26
CA LEU A 244 10.20 -23.76 -1.75
C LEU A 244 9.35 -24.36 -0.61
N TRP A 245 9.01 -25.64 -0.72
CA TRP A 245 8.30 -26.38 0.32
C TRP A 245 9.12 -26.46 1.61
N GLN A 246 10.39 -26.87 1.50
CA GLN A 246 11.28 -26.99 2.66
C GLN A 246 11.51 -25.64 3.34
N SER A 247 11.78 -24.57 2.58
CA SER A 247 11.93 -23.24 3.16
C SER A 247 10.64 -22.77 3.83
N CYS A 248 9.47 -23.03 3.24
CA CYS A 248 8.19 -22.65 3.84
C CYS A 248 7.96 -23.33 5.20
N LEU A 249 8.26 -24.63 5.29
CA LEU A 249 8.17 -25.36 6.56
C LEU A 249 9.19 -24.88 7.60
N ARG A 250 10.42 -24.58 7.17
CA ARG A 250 11.47 -24.05 8.04
C ARG A 250 11.06 -22.71 8.64
N GLU A 251 10.70 -21.73 7.79
CA GLU A 251 10.28 -20.39 8.23
C GLU A 251 9.08 -20.45 9.18
N LEU A 252 8.07 -21.28 8.86
CA LEU A 252 6.92 -21.48 9.75
C LEU A 252 7.35 -22.01 11.12
N ALA A 253 8.29 -22.96 11.17
CA ALA A 253 8.79 -23.53 12.42
C ALA A 253 9.64 -22.53 13.21
N GLU A 254 10.56 -21.81 12.55
CA GLU A 254 11.48 -20.84 13.17
C GLU A 254 10.71 -19.67 13.80
N GLU A 255 9.74 -19.09 13.09
CA GLU A 255 9.05 -17.89 13.54
C GLU A 255 7.89 -18.15 14.52
N THR A 256 7.32 -19.36 14.53
CA THR A 256 6.08 -19.65 15.28
C THR A 256 6.16 -20.85 16.23
N GLN A 257 7.26 -21.60 16.21
CA GLN A 257 7.41 -22.87 16.92
C GLN A 257 6.24 -23.83 16.65
N CYS A 258 5.73 -23.81 15.41
CA CYS A 258 4.59 -24.62 14.99
C CYS A 258 4.83 -26.10 15.33
N SER A 259 3.88 -26.70 16.04
CA SER A 259 3.94 -28.10 16.48
C SER A 259 3.50 -29.12 15.42
N LEU A 260 2.97 -28.66 14.28
CA LEU A 260 2.50 -29.53 13.21
C LEU A 260 3.67 -30.18 12.47
N THR A 261 3.54 -31.46 12.19
CA THR A 261 4.51 -32.22 11.40
C THR A 261 4.41 -31.88 9.92
N ALA A 262 5.49 -32.14 9.17
CA ALA A 262 5.49 -31.98 7.72
C ALA A 262 4.41 -32.82 7.02
N ALA A 263 4.06 -33.99 7.57
CA ALA A 263 3.01 -34.84 7.02
C ALA A 263 1.61 -34.24 7.23
N GLU A 264 1.35 -33.64 8.39
CA GLU A 264 0.09 -32.93 8.67
C GLU A 264 -0.04 -31.67 7.80
N LEU A 265 1.04 -30.91 7.63
CA LEU A 265 1.06 -29.74 6.76
C LEU A 265 0.87 -30.13 5.29
N ALA A 266 1.49 -31.22 4.84
CA ALA A 266 1.28 -31.74 3.48
C ALA A 266 -0.18 -32.15 3.25
N ALA A 267 -0.83 -32.79 4.25
CA ALA A 267 -2.23 -33.16 4.18
C ALA A 267 -3.19 -31.94 4.23
N ALA A 268 -2.77 -30.85 4.87
CA ALA A 268 -3.55 -29.61 5.00
C ALA A 268 -3.37 -28.63 3.83
N LEU A 269 -2.41 -28.87 2.93
CA LEU A 269 -2.09 -27.96 1.83
C LEU A 269 -3.27 -27.84 0.84
N GLN A 270 -3.79 -26.63 0.68
CA GLN A 270 -4.89 -26.31 -0.23
C GLN A 270 -4.39 -25.77 -1.58
N GLY A 271 -3.22 -25.13 -1.60
CA GLY A 271 -2.65 -24.60 -2.82
C GLY A 271 -1.43 -23.71 -2.57
N VAL A 272 -0.79 -23.32 -3.67
CA VAL A 272 0.35 -22.41 -3.67
C VAL A 272 0.10 -21.33 -4.72
N ALA A 273 0.28 -20.07 -4.34
CA ALA A 273 0.18 -18.95 -5.27
C ALA A 273 1.46 -18.10 -5.25
N VAL A 274 1.77 -17.48 -6.38
CA VAL A 274 2.93 -16.62 -6.55
C VAL A 274 2.48 -15.16 -6.52
N PHE A 275 3.12 -14.37 -5.66
CA PHE A 275 2.89 -12.93 -5.52
C PHE A 275 4.10 -12.18 -6.02
N ASP A 276 3.93 -11.55 -7.18
CA ASP A 276 5.04 -11.09 -8.00
C ASP A 276 4.90 -9.62 -8.43
N HIS A 277 3.98 -8.86 -7.84
CA HIS A 277 3.87 -7.44 -8.18
C HIS A 277 5.21 -6.72 -7.97
N PRO A 278 5.79 -6.03 -8.98
CA PRO A 278 7.16 -5.52 -8.92
C PRO A 278 7.45 -4.58 -7.76
N GLY A 279 6.42 -3.85 -7.32
CA GLY A 279 6.50 -2.90 -6.22
C GLY A 279 5.95 -3.40 -4.90
N ARG A 280 5.78 -4.72 -4.69
CA ARG A 280 5.22 -5.28 -3.45
C ARG A 280 6.10 -5.01 -2.22
N SER A 281 7.42 -5.07 -2.38
CA SER A 281 8.38 -4.83 -1.29
C SER A 281 9.31 -3.66 -1.59
N GLN A 282 9.68 -2.91 -0.55
CA GLN A 282 10.69 -1.85 -0.66
C GLN A 282 12.12 -2.35 -0.58
N ARG A 283 12.34 -3.64 -0.26
CA ARG A 283 13.67 -4.27 -0.26
C ARG A 283 14.26 -4.43 -1.66
N GLY A 284 13.42 -4.33 -2.69
CA GLY A 284 13.75 -4.58 -4.08
C GLY A 284 12.75 -5.54 -4.72
N ARG A 285 13.06 -6.02 -5.92
CA ARG A 285 12.19 -6.95 -6.65
C ARG A 285 12.10 -8.26 -5.88
N THR A 286 10.99 -8.45 -5.17
CA THR A 286 10.73 -9.64 -4.33
C THR A 286 9.55 -10.40 -4.89
N ILE A 287 9.69 -11.71 -5.06
CA ILE A 287 8.63 -12.65 -5.45
C ILE A 287 8.39 -13.57 -4.27
N SER A 288 7.15 -13.68 -3.80
CA SER A 288 6.82 -14.62 -2.73
C SER A 288 5.98 -15.79 -3.22
N HIS A 289 6.30 -16.98 -2.72
CA HIS A 289 5.52 -18.20 -2.90
C HIS A 289 4.76 -18.49 -1.61
N VAL A 290 3.44 -18.26 -1.63
CA VAL A 290 2.59 -18.43 -0.45
C VAL A 290 1.95 -19.81 -0.49
N HIS A 291 2.18 -20.62 0.54
CA HIS A 291 1.57 -21.93 0.71
C HIS A 291 0.37 -21.80 1.67
N PHE A 292 -0.81 -22.15 1.19
CA PHE A 292 -2.04 -22.10 1.98
C PHE A 292 -2.35 -23.45 2.59
N PHE A 293 -2.37 -23.51 3.92
CA PHE A 293 -2.72 -24.67 4.73
C PHE A 293 -4.05 -24.42 5.45
N ASP A 294 -5.01 -25.34 5.33
CA ASP A 294 -6.25 -25.33 6.12
C ASP A 294 -6.29 -26.58 7.01
N VAL A 295 -5.93 -26.38 8.28
CA VAL A 295 -5.74 -27.46 9.25
C VAL A 295 -7.08 -27.81 9.91
N PRO A 296 -7.56 -29.05 9.77
CA PRO A 296 -8.78 -29.47 10.45
C PRO A 296 -8.52 -29.62 11.95
N GLY A 297 -9.52 -29.27 12.77
CA GLY A 297 -9.40 -29.45 14.21
C GLY A 297 -10.47 -28.69 15.00
N ALA A 298 -10.56 -29.00 16.29
CA ALA A 298 -11.45 -28.33 17.24
C ALA A 298 -10.71 -27.35 18.17
N ALA A 299 -9.37 -27.30 18.09
CA ALA A 299 -8.53 -26.41 18.89
C ALA A 299 -7.42 -25.82 18.04
N LEU A 300 -7.00 -24.59 18.38
CA LEU A 300 -5.87 -23.93 17.75
C LEU A 300 -4.56 -24.61 18.19
N PRO A 301 -3.66 -24.93 17.24
CA PRO A 301 -2.31 -25.39 17.58
C PRO A 301 -1.59 -24.36 18.47
N PRO A 302 -0.84 -24.80 19.51
CA PRO A 302 -0.03 -23.90 20.30
C PRO A 302 1.07 -23.29 19.41
N VAL A 303 1.32 -21.99 19.59
CA VAL A 303 2.32 -21.21 18.87
C VAL A 303 3.02 -20.25 19.82
N HIS A 304 4.29 -19.97 19.56
CA HIS A 304 5.11 -19.02 20.30
C HIS A 304 6.01 -18.27 19.30
N GLY A 305 6.22 -16.97 19.50
CA GLY A 305 7.14 -16.21 18.65
C GLY A 305 8.58 -16.72 18.77
N GLY A 306 9.29 -16.82 17.65
CA GLY A 306 10.70 -17.19 17.56
C GLY A 306 11.47 -16.39 16.52
N ASP A 307 12.81 -16.42 16.63
CA ASP A 307 13.79 -15.77 15.73
C ASP A 307 13.45 -14.32 15.32
N ASP A 308 12.95 -14.10 14.10
CA ASP A 308 12.62 -12.80 13.53
C ASP A 308 11.19 -12.29 13.87
N ALA A 309 10.39 -13.11 14.58
CA ALA A 309 9.06 -12.77 15.06
C ALA A 309 9.08 -12.36 16.54
N ALA A 310 8.63 -11.13 16.81
CA ALA A 310 8.45 -10.65 18.19
C ALA A 310 7.30 -11.38 18.91
N GLU A 311 6.33 -11.88 18.16
CA GLU A 311 5.11 -12.53 18.64
C GLU A 311 4.52 -13.37 17.51
N ALA A 312 3.99 -14.55 17.83
CA ALA A 312 3.12 -15.34 16.95
C ALA A 312 1.72 -15.39 17.56
N LEU A 313 0.69 -15.12 16.76
CA LEU A 313 -0.68 -14.97 17.23
C LEU A 313 -1.71 -15.49 16.23
N TRP A 314 -2.79 -16.07 16.74
CA TRP A 314 -3.96 -16.45 15.97
C TRP A 314 -4.93 -15.28 15.91
N VAL A 315 -5.30 -14.87 14.69
CA VAL A 315 -6.27 -13.80 14.44
C VAL A 315 -7.49 -14.36 13.73
N THR A 316 -8.69 -14.00 14.18
CA THR A 316 -9.92 -14.48 13.53
C THR A 316 -9.99 -13.97 12.09
N VAL A 317 -10.49 -14.79 11.16
CA VAL A 317 -10.66 -14.37 9.76
C VAL A 317 -11.58 -13.14 9.66
N GLY A 318 -12.58 -13.04 10.53
CA GLY A 318 -13.52 -11.91 10.57
C GLY A 318 -12.89 -10.58 11.02
N ASP A 319 -11.80 -10.61 11.80
CA ASP A 319 -11.13 -9.40 12.27
C ASP A 319 -10.13 -8.85 11.24
N LEU A 320 -9.62 -9.69 10.32
CA LEU A 320 -8.59 -9.30 9.33
C LEU A 320 -8.92 -8.01 8.55
N PRO A 321 -10.16 -7.77 8.06
CA PRO A 321 -10.50 -6.53 7.37
C PRO A 321 -10.30 -5.26 8.21
N THR A 322 -10.36 -5.35 9.54
CA THR A 322 -10.14 -4.20 10.43
C THR A 322 -8.66 -3.89 10.68
N LEU A 323 -7.77 -4.81 10.27
CA LEU A 323 -6.33 -4.78 10.53
C LEU A 323 -5.50 -4.43 9.28
N GLU A 324 -6.12 -4.11 8.13
CA GLU A 324 -5.44 -3.86 6.84
C GLU A 324 -4.22 -2.94 6.97
N ALA A 325 -4.34 -1.83 7.70
CA ALA A 325 -3.26 -0.84 7.90
C ALA A 325 -2.14 -1.29 8.83
N GLN A 326 -2.21 -2.51 9.36
CA GLN A 326 -1.19 -3.12 10.22
C GLN A 326 -0.38 -4.19 9.51
N PHE A 327 -0.71 -4.54 8.26
CA PHE A 327 0.03 -5.56 7.52
C PHE A 327 1.29 -5.02 6.84
N PHE A 328 2.33 -5.83 6.88
CA PHE A 328 3.56 -5.64 6.13
C PHE A 328 3.33 -5.90 4.63
N ASP A 329 3.96 -5.07 3.78
CA ASP A 329 3.90 -5.15 2.32
C ASP A 329 2.48 -5.42 1.81
N ASP A 330 2.25 -6.52 1.08
CA ASP A 330 0.97 -6.90 0.49
C ASP A 330 0.28 -8.07 1.21
N HIS A 331 0.70 -8.45 2.42
CA HIS A 331 0.20 -9.65 3.10
C HIS A 331 -1.32 -9.64 3.33
N PHE A 332 -1.93 -8.46 3.54
CA PHE A 332 -3.39 -8.35 3.58
C PHE A 332 -4.05 -8.78 2.25
N HIS A 333 -3.44 -8.44 1.12
CA HIS A 333 -3.94 -8.81 -0.22
C HIS A 333 -3.66 -10.28 -0.54
N VAL A 334 -2.58 -10.84 0.00
CA VAL A 334 -2.33 -12.29 0.00
C VAL A 334 -3.48 -13.00 0.73
N LEU A 335 -3.85 -12.52 1.93
CA LEU A 335 -4.97 -13.08 2.67
C LEU A 335 -6.29 -12.93 1.92
N ASP A 336 -6.57 -11.76 1.33
CA ASP A 336 -7.76 -11.54 0.49
C ASP A 336 -7.83 -12.52 -0.69
N HIS A 337 -6.70 -12.81 -1.33
CA HIS A 337 -6.65 -13.76 -2.45
C HIS A 337 -7.16 -15.15 -2.07
N PHE A 338 -6.76 -15.67 -0.91
CA PHE A 338 -7.15 -17.01 -0.46
C PHE A 338 -8.48 -17.05 0.29
N LEU A 339 -8.81 -15.99 1.02
CA LEU A 339 -9.91 -15.99 1.99
C LEU A 339 -11.12 -15.14 1.56
N GLY A 340 -11.01 -14.33 0.49
CA GLY A 340 -12.10 -13.47 0.02
C GLY A 340 -12.53 -12.43 1.06
N LEU A 341 -11.56 -11.71 1.63
CA LEU A 341 -11.79 -10.77 2.74
C LEU A 341 -12.51 -9.50 2.31
N LEU A 342 -12.33 -9.11 1.06
CA LEU A 342 -12.89 -7.89 0.48
C LEU A 342 -14.04 -8.22 -0.47
N PRO A 343 -15.08 -7.38 -0.51
CA PRO A 343 -16.13 -7.54 -1.50
C PRO A 343 -15.53 -7.51 -2.90
N HIS A 344 -15.97 -8.44 -3.75
CA HIS A 344 -15.75 -8.31 -5.18
C HIS A 344 -16.61 -7.14 -5.65
N ALA A 345 -15.98 -6.11 -6.23
CA ALA A 345 -16.73 -5.09 -6.95
C ALA A 345 -17.43 -5.80 -8.12
N GLU A 346 -18.69 -6.15 -7.94
CA GLU A 346 -19.51 -6.76 -8.99
C GLU A 346 -19.47 -5.86 -10.22
N ALA A 347 -19.35 -6.46 -11.40
CA ALA A 347 -19.53 -5.72 -12.63
C ALA A 347 -20.98 -5.22 -12.63
N GLY A 348 -21.17 -3.90 -12.48
CA GLY A 348 -22.46 -3.29 -12.76
C GLY A 348 -22.87 -3.71 -14.17
N THR A 349 -23.93 -4.51 -14.25
CA THR A 349 -24.60 -4.91 -15.49
C THR A 349 -25.21 -3.72 -16.21
#